data_AF-A0A7W2A9D2-F1
#
_entry.id   AF-A0A7W2A9D2-F1
#
_cell.length_a   1.000
_cell.length_b   1.000
_cell.length_c   1.000
_cell.angle_alpha   90.00
_cell.angle_beta   90.00
_cell.angle_gamma   90.00
#
_symmetry.space_group_name_H-M   'P 1'
#
loop_
_entity.id
_entity.type
_entity.pdbx_description
1 polymer ?
#
loop_
_entity_poly.entity_id
_entity_poly.type
_entity_poly.pdbx_seq_one_letter_code
_entity_poly.pdbx_strand_id
1 'polypeptide(L)'
;MAIFVETRGLEEHQHPFYIIRYVVKQDEKELFTSVARYVHTNEDEGKVQFLEPDLKKIQKLPNSIEQINEVERVVKEEGKRLVHELKK
;
A
#
# COMPACT_ATOMS: atom_id res chain seq x y z
N MET A 1 10.38 19.05 0.56
CA MET A 1 10.77 17.71 1.01
C MET A 1 9.82 16.73 0.35
N ALA A 2 10.31 15.82 -0.47
CA ALA A 2 9.47 14.88 -1.20
C ALA A 2 9.43 13.54 -0.43
N ILE A 3 8.22 13.06 -0.17
CA ILE A 3 7.99 11.74 0.43
C ILE A 3 7.58 10.81 -0.71
N PHE A 4 8.20 9.64 -0.75
CA PHE A 4 7.99 8.63 -1.79
C PHE A 4 7.47 7.34 -1.17
N VAL A 5 6.52 6.69 -1.83
CA VAL A 5 6.04 5.38 -1.44
C VAL A 5 6.38 4.38 -2.54
N GLU A 6 6.94 3.25 -2.15
CA GLU A 6 7.27 2.17 -3.07
C GLU A 6 6.71 0.85 -2.54
N THR A 7 6.23 -0.01 -3.44
CA THR A 7 5.89 -1.40 -3.09
C THR A 7 7.13 -2.28 -3.17
N ARG A 8 7.25 -3.21 -2.23
CA ARG A 8 8.30 -4.25 -2.20
C ARG A 8 7.78 -5.61 -2.68
N GLY A 9 6.51 -5.68 -3.05
CA GLY A 9 5.87 -6.87 -3.63
C GLY A 9 4.75 -7.45 -2.76
N LEU A 10 4.29 -8.62 -3.20
CA LEU A 10 3.25 -9.42 -2.55
C LEU A 10 3.86 -10.26 -1.41
N GLU A 11 3.34 -10.10 -0.20
CA GLU A 11 3.72 -10.91 0.96
C GLU A 11 2.87 -12.16 1.07
N GLU A 12 1.56 -12.01 0.86
CA GLU A 12 0.60 -13.08 1.01
C GLU A 12 -0.61 -12.80 0.11
N HIS A 13 -1.15 -13.85 -0.52
CA HIS A 13 -2.36 -13.76 -1.31
C HIS A 13 -3.33 -14.86 -0.89
N GLN A 14 -4.56 -14.45 -0.60
CA GLN A 14 -5.71 -15.33 -0.41
C GLN A 14 -6.92 -14.63 -1.01
N HIS A 15 -7.33 -14.98 -2.22
CA HIS A 15 -8.45 -14.34 -2.89
C HIS A 15 -9.67 -14.18 -1.94
N PRO A 16 -10.24 -12.96 -1.80
CA PRO A 16 -10.00 -11.74 -2.60
C PRO A 16 -8.91 -10.79 -2.08
N PHE A 17 -8.05 -11.24 -1.16
CA PHE A 17 -7.07 -10.43 -0.44
C PHE A 17 -5.65 -10.57 -0.97
N TYR A 18 -4.96 -9.43 -1.06
CA TYR A 18 -3.55 -9.32 -1.43
C TYR A 18 -2.85 -8.47 -0.38
N ILE A 19 -1.92 -9.04 0.36
CA ILE A 19 -1.12 -8.33 1.35
C ILE A 19 0.13 -7.81 0.66
N ILE A 20 0.23 -6.51 0.50
CA ILE A 20 1.26 -5.84 -0.28
C ILE A 20 2.17 -5.09 0.68
N ARG A 21 3.48 -5.38 0.63
CA ARG A 21 4.49 -4.66 1.39
C ARG A 21 4.79 -3.34 0.70
N TYR A 22 4.85 -2.26 1.48
CA TYR A 22 5.26 -0.95 1.02
C TYR A 22 6.27 -0.32 1.98
N VAL A 23 7.05 0.61 1.46
CA VAL A 23 8.00 1.43 2.22
C VAL A 23 7.69 2.90 1.97
N VAL A 24 7.73 3.70 3.03
CA VAL A 24 7.66 5.16 2.94
C VAL A 24 9.07 5.71 3.13
N LYS A 25 9.52 6.53 2.18
CA LYS A 25 10.84 7.15 2.15
C LYS A 25 10.74 8.67 2.18
N GLN A 26 11.71 9.31 2.78
CA GLN A 26 11.91 10.77 2.73
C GLN A 26 13.36 11.05 2.37
N ASP A 27 13.59 11.76 1.27
CA ASP A 27 14.93 12.14 0.80
C ASP A 27 15.92 10.94 0.86
N GLU A 28 15.50 9.81 0.26
CA GLU A 28 16.19 8.50 0.20
C GLU A 28 16.26 7.68 1.50
N LYS A 29 15.85 8.23 2.64
CA LYS A 29 15.81 7.50 3.91
C LYS A 29 14.47 6.77 4.07
N GLU A 30 14.53 5.47 4.34
CA GLU A 30 13.34 4.70 4.73
C GLU A 30 12.86 5.15 6.12
N LEU A 31 11.64 5.69 6.18
CA LEU A 31 11.00 6.11 7.42
C LEU A 31 10.39 4.90 8.14
N PHE A 32 9.62 4.10 7.40
CA PHE A 32 9.10 2.83 7.88
C PHE A 32 8.69 1.93 6.71
N THR A 33 8.68 0.62 6.99
CA THR A 33 8.15 -0.41 6.10
C THR A 33 6.92 -1.01 6.76
N SER A 34 5.86 -1.26 6.00
CA SER A 34 4.73 -2.04 6.48
C SER A 34 3.99 -2.75 5.36
N VAL A 35 2.83 -3.32 5.69
CA VAL A 35 1.93 -4.02 4.77
C VAL A 35 0.56 -3.37 4.75
N ALA A 36 -0.08 -3.39 3.59
CA ALA A 36 -1.47 -3.00 3.42
C ALA A 36 -2.21 -4.12 2.69
N ARG A 37 -3.49 -4.28 3.01
CA ARG A 37 -4.34 -5.28 2.37
C ARG A 37 -5.10 -4.63 1.23
N TYR A 38 -4.84 -5.06 0.01
CA TYR A 38 -5.71 -4.78 -1.13
C TYR A 38 -6.81 -5.84 -1.19
N VAL A 39 -8.06 -5.39 -1.14
CA VAL A 39 -9.26 -6.23 -1.26
C VAL A 39 -9.83 -6.04 -2.65
N HIS A 40 -9.72 -7.07 -3.49
CA HIS A 40 -10.31 -7.06 -4.81
C HIS A 40 -11.82 -7.25 -4.70
N THR A 41 -12.61 -6.28 -5.16
CA THR A 41 -14.07 -6.37 -5.09
C THR A 41 -14.69 -6.70 -6.45
N ASN A 42 -14.19 -6.12 -7.54
CA ASN A 42 -14.62 -6.35 -8.93
C ASN A 42 -13.42 -6.18 -9.88
N GLU A 43 -13.52 -6.58 -11.15
CA GLU A 43 -12.41 -6.63 -12.12
C GLU A 43 -11.52 -5.36 -12.18
N ASP A 44 -12.09 -4.17 -12.00
CA ASP A 44 -11.36 -2.89 -12.01
C ASP A 44 -11.34 -2.13 -10.67
N GLU A 45 -11.93 -2.71 -9.63
CA GLU A 45 -12.11 -2.06 -8.33
C GLU A 45 -11.54 -2.86 -7.17
N GLY A 46 -10.91 -2.13 -6.25
CA GLY A 46 -10.46 -2.68 -4.99
C GLY A 46 -10.23 -1.61 -3.95
N LYS A 47 -10.29 -2.03 -2.68
CA LYS A 47 -10.12 -1.15 -1.52
C LYS A 47 -8.83 -1.48 -0.80
N VAL A 48 -8.17 -0.46 -0.27
CA VAL A 48 -6.99 -0.64 0.59
C VAL A 48 -7.44 -0.58 2.03
N GLN A 49 -7.15 -1.64 2.77
CA GLN A 49 -7.29 -1.72 4.21
C GLN A 49 -5.90 -1.64 4.83
N PHE A 50 -5.67 -0.55 5.55
CA PHE A 50 -4.47 -0.37 6.35
C PHE A 50 -4.60 -1.10 7.68
N LEU A 51 -3.47 -1.54 8.23
CA LEU A 51 -3.42 -1.97 9.62
C LEU A 51 -3.54 -0.75 10.53
N GLU A 52 -4.36 -0.81 11.58
CA GLU A 52 -4.52 0.29 12.53
C GLU A 52 -3.19 0.81 13.14
N PRO A 53 -2.21 -0.05 13.49
CA PRO A 53 -0.91 0.42 13.98
C PRO A 53 -0.17 1.28 12.96
N ASP A 54 -0.34 1.02 11.66
CA ASP A 54 0.37 1.74 10.61
C ASP A 54 -0.28 3.06 10.28
N LEU A 55 -1.62 3.12 10.27
CA LEU A 55 -2.34 4.40 10.22
C LEU A 55 -1.89 5.31 11.36
N LYS A 56 -1.75 4.78 12.58
CA LYS A 56 -1.27 5.56 13.73
C LYS A 56 0.18 6.03 13.57
N LYS A 57 1.05 5.28 12.86
CA LYS A 57 2.41 5.72 12.55
C LYS A 57 2.40 6.84 11.52
N ILE A 58 1.66 6.68 10.43
CA ILE A 58 1.55 7.67 9.34
C ILE A 58 0.92 8.97 9.85
N GLN A 59 -0.12 8.88 10.69
CA GLN A 59 -0.79 10.03 11.31
C GLN A 59 0.14 10.91 12.17
N LYS A 60 1.26 10.36 12.67
CA LYS A 60 2.26 11.12 13.44
C LYS A 60 3.29 11.82 12.55
N LEU A 61 3.31 11.54 11.26
CA LEU A 61 4.23 12.17 10.32
C LEU A 61 3.64 13.50 9.80
N PRO A 62 4.50 14.47 9.43
CA PRO A 62 4.04 15.68 8.75
C PRO A 62 3.36 15.31 7.43
N ASN A 63 2.27 15.98 7.09
CA ASN A 63 1.47 15.72 5.87
C ASN A 63 0.88 14.29 5.82
N SER A 64 0.48 13.75 6.96
CA SER A 64 -0.04 12.38 7.09
C SER A 64 -1.18 12.03 6.12
N ILE A 65 -2.08 12.98 5.81
CA ILE A 65 -3.16 12.75 4.85
C ILE A 65 -2.62 12.48 3.44
N GLU A 66 -1.68 13.30 2.97
CA GLU A 66 -1.04 13.11 1.66
C GLU A 66 -0.32 11.77 1.60
N GLN A 67 0.34 11.38 2.70
CA GLN A 67 1.02 10.10 2.79
C GLN A 67 0.05 8.92 2.75
N ILE A 68 -1.07 8.97 3.48
CA ILE A 68 -2.09 7.91 3.45
C ILE A 68 -2.63 7.76 2.03
N ASN A 69 -2.95 8.87 1.36
CA ASN A 69 -3.46 8.87 -0.01
C ASN A 69 -2.43 8.28 -0.98
N GLU A 70 -1.15 8.62 -0.83
CA GLU A 70 -0.08 8.10 -1.69
C GLU A 70 0.14 6.60 -1.47
N VAL A 71 0.14 6.13 -0.20
CA VAL A 71 0.20 4.69 0.07
C VAL A 71 -1.00 3.98 -0.52
N GLU A 72 -2.22 4.53 -0.36
CA GLU A 72 -3.41 3.95 -0.96
C GLU A 72 -3.28 3.84 -2.49
N ARG A 73 -2.80 4.90 -3.15
CA ARG A 73 -2.60 4.93 -4.61
C ARG A 73 -1.64 3.83 -5.06
N VAL A 74 -0.44 3.77 -4.48
CA VAL A 74 0.61 2.80 -4.87
C VAL A 74 0.17 1.36 -4.58
N VAL A 75 -0.47 1.11 -3.42
CA VAL A 75 -0.98 -0.23 -3.07
C VAL A 75 -2.12 -0.65 -3.99
N LYS A 76 -3.01 0.27 -4.40
CA LYS A 76 -4.06 -0.04 -5.39
C LYS A 76 -3.48 -0.39 -6.75
N GLU A 77 -2.52 0.39 -7.23
CA GLU A 77 -1.86 0.15 -8.53
C GLU A 77 -1.19 -1.23 -8.54
N GLU A 78 -0.43 -1.55 -7.49
CA GLU A 78 0.22 -2.85 -7.35
C GLU A 78 -0.80 -3.99 -7.18
N GLY A 79 -1.86 -3.79 -6.38
CA GLY A 79 -2.91 -4.78 -6.20
C GLY A 79 -3.65 -5.09 -7.51
N LYS A 80 -3.94 -4.08 -8.32
CA LYS A 80 -4.49 -4.27 -9.66
C LYS A 80 -3.55 -5.06 -10.55
N ARG A 81 -2.25 -4.73 -10.57
CA ARG A 81 -1.24 -5.47 -11.33
C ARG A 81 -1.21 -6.95 -10.94
N LEU A 82 -1.18 -7.24 -9.65
CA LEU A 82 -1.14 -8.62 -9.12
C LEU A 82 -2.40 -9.43 -9.44
N VAL A 83 -3.59 -8.82 -9.39
CA VAL A 83 -4.84 -9.48 -9.83
C VAL A 83 -4.74 -9.91 -11.30
N HIS A 84 -4.24 -9.05 -12.18
CA HIS A 84 -4.10 -9.36 -13.60
C HIS A 84 -3.04 -10.43 -13.87
N GLU A 85 -1.94 -10.43 -13.11
CA GLU A 85 -0.87 -11.42 -13.24
C GLU A 85 -1.30 -12.81 -12.74
N LEU A 86 -2.06 -12.89 -11.66
CA LEU A 86 -2.49 -14.16 -11.06
C LEU A 86 -3.75 -14.77 -11.70
N LYS A 87 -4.47 -14.01 -12.52
CA LYS A 87 -5.57 -14.54 -13.37
C LYS A 87 -5.08 -15.19 -14.68
N LYS A 88 -3.82 -14.94 -15.09
CA LYS A 88 -3.20 -15.57 -16.26
C LYS A 88 -2.65 -16.95 -15.94
#